data_AF-A0A444S480-F1
#
_entry.id   AF-A0A444S480-F1
#
_cell.length_a   1.000
_cell.length_b   1.000
_cell.length_c   1.000
_cell.angle_alpha   90.00
_cell.angle_beta   90.00
_cell.angle_gamma   90.00
#
_symmetry.space_group_name_H-M   'P 1'
#
loop_
_entity.id
_entity.type
_entity.pdbx_description
1 polymer ?
#
loop_
_entity_poly.entity_id
_entity_poly.type
_entity_poly.pdbx_seq_one_letter_code
_entity_poly.pdbx_strand_id
1 'polypeptide(L)'
;MTARLIAYLRKNRREAFKSRLIELATHLPALGGTDPQRLSKHLVVQESLARHKLMKSLCSDAVQDIRALVQERDELLAQVNHRRLIDNLAPQAPKAVNLHLDRLVEQEKERNLT
;
A
#
# COMPACT_ATOMS: atom_id res chain seq x y z
N MET A 1 15.29 -38.29 -28.66
CA MET A 1 14.23 -37.25 -28.70
C MET A 1 14.09 -36.41 -27.42
N THR A 2 14.53 -36.90 -26.25
CA THR A 2 14.34 -36.27 -24.94
C THR A 2 15.14 -34.98 -24.68
N ALA A 3 16.39 -34.89 -25.14
CA ALA A 3 17.25 -33.73 -24.86
C ALA A 3 16.73 -32.42 -25.50
N ARG A 4 16.17 -32.48 -26.72
CA ARG A 4 15.58 -31.32 -27.40
C ARG A 4 14.34 -30.79 -26.68
N LEU A 5 13.49 -31.68 -26.17
CA LEU A 5 12.30 -31.32 -25.41
C LEU A 5 12.67 -30.64 -24.08
N ILE A 6 13.67 -31.18 -23.37
CA ILE A 6 14.18 -30.58 -22.12
C ILE A 6 14.76 -29.19 -22.38
N ALA A 7 15.52 -29.01 -23.47
CA ALA A 7 16.08 -27.71 -23.84
C ALA A 7 14.98 -26.68 -24.15
N TYR A 8 13.95 -27.08 -24.89
CA TYR A 8 12.78 -26.24 -25.20
C TYR A 8 12.05 -25.80 -23.93
N LEU A 9 11.73 -26.74 -23.03
CA LEU A 9 11.05 -26.42 -21.76
C LEU A 9 11.88 -25.49 -20.88
N ARG A 10 13.20 -25.70 -20.79
CA ARG A 10 14.10 -24.80 -20.04
C ARG A 10 14.16 -23.41 -20.66
N LYS A 11 14.13 -23.29 -21.99
CA LYS A 11 14.07 -22.01 -22.70
C LYS A 11 12.76 -21.28 -22.37
N ASN A 12 11.61 -21.92 -22.56
CA ASN A 12 10.31 -21.31 -22.26
C ASN A 12 10.19 -20.85 -20.81
N ARG A 13 10.70 -21.64 -19.86
CA ARG A 13 10.72 -21.24 -18.45
C ARG A 13 11.56 -19.99 -18.20
N ARG A 14 12.70 -19.85 -18.88
CA ARG A 14 13.57 -18.66 -18.77
C ARG A 14 12.90 -17.42 -19.37
N GLU A 15 12.27 -17.55 -20.53
CA GLU A 15 11.57 -16.44 -21.17
C GLU A 15 10.36 -15.98 -20.34
N ALA A 16 9.57 -16.92 -19.83
CA ALA A 16 8.44 -16.60 -18.94
C ALA A 16 8.91 -15.90 -17.65
N PHE A 17 10.02 -16.36 -17.06
CA PHE A 17 10.61 -15.71 -15.90
C PHE A 17 11.11 -14.29 -16.22
N LYS A 18 11.81 -14.11 -17.35
CA LYS A 18 12.31 -12.80 -17.79
C LYS A 18 11.17 -11.82 -18.03
N SER A 19 10.09 -12.26 -18.67
CA SER A 19 8.88 -11.45 -18.91
C SER A 19 8.28 -10.93 -17.60
N ARG A 20 8.05 -11.81 -16.62
CA ARG A 20 7.54 -11.42 -15.29
C ARG A 20 8.47 -10.46 -14.54
N LEU A 21 9.78 -10.61 -14.73
CA LEU A 21 10.76 -9.75 -14.08
C LEU A 21 10.74 -8.33 -14.68
N ILE A 22 10.58 -8.24 -16.00
CA ILE A 22 10.40 -6.96 -16.70
C ILE A 22 9.11 -6.30 -16.27
N GLU A 23 8.00 -7.05 -16.24
CA GLU A 23 6.70 -6.57 -15.76
C GLU A 23 6.80 -6.01 -14.33
N LEU A 24 7.40 -6.76 -13.41
CA LEU A 24 7.60 -6.30 -12.04
C LEU A 24 8.40 -4.99 -11.99
N ALA A 25 9.46 -4.85 -12.79
CA ALA A 25 10.27 -3.64 -12.84
C ALA A 25 9.48 -2.40 -13.32
N THR A 26 8.43 -2.56 -14.14
CA THR A 26 7.58 -1.42 -14.54
C THR A 26 6.85 -0.78 -13.37
N HIS A 27 6.64 -1.51 -12.27
CA HIS A 27 6.02 -1.00 -11.05
C HIS A 27 7.01 -0.40 -10.06
N LEU A 28 8.31 -0.39 -10.38
CA LEU A 28 9.40 0.07 -9.51
C LEU A 28 9.94 1.42 -10.02
N PRO A 29 9.58 2.55 -9.39
CA PRO A 29 10.05 3.86 -9.83
C PRO A 29 11.57 3.98 -9.90
N ALA A 30 12.29 3.33 -8.99
CA ALA A 30 13.75 3.30 -8.95
C ALA A 30 14.39 2.68 -10.21
N LEU A 31 13.63 1.89 -10.97
CA LEU A 31 14.10 1.21 -12.19
C LEU A 31 13.57 1.84 -13.48
N GLY A 32 12.77 2.91 -13.41
CA GLY A 32 12.09 3.49 -14.57
C GLY A 32 13.01 3.98 -15.71
N GLY A 33 14.29 4.25 -15.42
CA GLY A 33 15.30 4.61 -16.41
C GLY A 33 16.22 3.47 -16.86
N THR A 34 16.02 2.24 -16.36
CA THR A 34 16.90 1.11 -16.66
C THR A 34 16.38 0.33 -17.87
N ASP A 35 17.26 0.03 -18.83
CA ASP A 35 16.93 -0.84 -19.95
C ASP A 35 16.40 -2.20 -19.43
N PRO A 36 15.17 -2.60 -19.80
CA PRO A 36 14.57 -3.89 -19.42
C PRO A 36 15.45 -5.10 -19.74
N GLN A 37 16.30 -5.02 -20.76
CA GLN A 37 17.22 -6.11 -21.12
C GLN A 37 18.44 -6.22 -20.21
N ARG A 38 18.77 -5.17 -19.45
CA ARG A 38 19.93 -5.10 -18.54
C ARG A 38 19.54 -5.21 -17.06
N LEU A 39 18.27 -5.45 -16.76
CA LEU A 39 17.78 -5.60 -15.39
C LEU A 39 18.41 -6.81 -14.70
N SER A 40 19.09 -6.57 -13.58
CA SER A 40 19.58 -7.62 -12.69
C SER A 40 18.41 -8.20 -11.88
N LYS A 41 18.27 -9.52 -11.87
CA LYS A 41 17.24 -10.21 -11.06
C LYS A 41 17.31 -9.80 -9.59
N HIS A 42 18.50 -9.74 -9.04
CA HIS A 42 18.70 -9.39 -7.63
C HIS A 42 18.24 -7.95 -7.36
N LEU A 43 18.56 -7.03 -8.26
CA LEU A 43 18.17 -5.63 -8.13
C LEU A 43 16.64 -5.47 -8.18
N VAL A 44 15.96 -6.10 -9.15
CA VAL A 44 14.49 -6.04 -9.24
C VAL A 44 13.82 -6.57 -7.96
N VAL A 45 14.35 -7.65 -7.38
CA VAL A 45 13.80 -8.20 -6.13
C VAL A 45 14.10 -7.31 -4.93
N GLN A 46 15.30 -6.73 -4.82
CA GLN A 46 15.64 -5.79 -3.74
C GLN A 46 14.75 -4.55 -3.78
N GLU A 47 14.63 -3.93 -4.97
CA GLU A 47 13.81 -2.75 -5.16
C GLU A 47 12.32 -3.03 -4.93
N SER A 48 11.82 -4.22 -5.30
CA SER A 48 10.43 -4.60 -5.01
C SER A 48 10.17 -4.77 -3.51
N LEU A 49 11.10 -5.40 -2.78
CA LEU A 49 11.03 -5.51 -1.32
C LEU A 49 11.07 -4.14 -0.65
N ALA A 50 11.99 -3.26 -1.08
CA ALA A 50 12.11 -1.91 -0.55
C ALA A 50 10.83 -1.11 -0.79
N ARG A 51 10.27 -1.18 -2.02
CA ARG A 51 9.01 -0.52 -2.34
C ARG A 51 7.85 -1.04 -1.51
N HIS A 52 7.71 -2.35 -1.32
CA HIS A 52 6.65 -2.91 -0.48
C HIS A 52 6.75 -2.44 0.97
N LYS A 53 7.96 -2.40 1.54
CA LYS A 53 8.18 -1.87 2.90
C LYS A 53 7.79 -0.40 3.00
N LEU A 54 8.20 0.42 2.03
CA LEU A 54 7.85 1.84 1.97
C LEU A 54 6.33 2.05 1.84
N MET A 55 5.66 1.32 0.94
CA MET A 55 4.21 1.45 0.78
C MET A 55 3.46 1.02 2.04
N LYS A 56 3.96 0.01 2.76
CA LYS A 56 3.40 -0.41 4.05
C LYS A 56 3.53 0.70 5.10
N SER A 57 4.71 1.31 5.23
CA SER A 57 4.90 2.40 6.20
C SER A 57 4.01 3.60 5.86
N LEU A 58 3.99 4.05 4.60
CA LEU A 58 3.15 5.16 4.17
C LEU A 58 1.66 4.91 4.39
N CYS A 59 1.20 3.67 4.21
CA CYS A 59 -0.19 3.31 4.49
C CYS A 59 -0.48 3.41 6.01
N SER A 60 0.43 2.90 6.83
CA SER A 60 0.31 2.97 8.29
C SER A 60 0.29 4.42 8.79
N ASP A 61 1.21 5.25 8.28
CA ASP A 61 1.30 6.69 8.58
C ASP A 61 0.01 7.41 8.16
N ALA A 62 -0.46 7.19 6.93
CA ALA A 62 -1.69 7.81 6.44
C ALA A 62 -2.93 7.40 7.25
N VAL A 63 -3.01 6.15 7.70
CA VAL A 63 -4.09 5.70 8.59
C VAL A 63 -4.04 6.44 9.92
N GLN A 64 -2.85 6.65 10.48
CA GLN A 64 -2.67 7.39 11.72
C GLN A 64 -3.05 8.87 11.56
N ASP A 65 -2.64 9.50 10.46
CA ASP A 65 -3.00 10.89 10.14
C ASP A 65 -4.51 11.06 10.00
N ILE A 66 -5.18 10.12 9.32
CA ILE A 66 -6.63 10.14 9.18
C ILE A 66 -7.32 10.00 10.54
N ARG A 67 -6.81 9.12 11.43
CA ARG A 67 -7.35 8.99 12.80
C ARG A 67 -7.22 10.31 13.57
N ALA A 68 -6.08 10.98 13.47
CA ALA A 68 -5.86 12.28 14.10
C ALA A 68 -6.82 13.35 13.58
N LEU A 69 -7.03 13.42 12.26
CA LEU A 69 -7.99 14.35 11.64
C LEU A 69 -9.44 14.07 12.07
N VAL A 70 -9.82 12.80 12.19
CA VAL A 70 -11.14 12.39 12.69
C VAL A 70 -11.33 12.84 14.14
N GLN A 71 -10.32 12.65 14.99
CA GLN A 71 -10.35 13.10 16.37
C GLN A 71 -10.47 14.63 16.46
N GLU A 72 -9.63 15.38 15.74
CA GLU A 72 -9.66 16.85 15.73
C GLU A 72 -11.03 17.38 15.30
N ARG A 73 -11.60 16.78 14.24
CA ARG A 73 -12.97 17.11 13.80
C ARG A 73 -13.99 16.92 14.92
N ASP A 74 -13.91 15.81 15.65
CA ASP A 74 -14.86 15.49 16.72
C ASP A 74 -14.71 16.44 17.91
N GLU A 75 -13.49 16.84 18.24
CA GLU A 75 -13.19 17.87 19.24
C GLU A 75 -13.75 19.24 18.82
N LEU A 76 -13.53 19.66 17.57
CA LEU A 76 -14.09 20.90 17.03
C LEU A 76 -15.62 20.87 17.02
N LEU A 77 -16.22 19.75 16.66
CA LEU A 77 -17.67 19.59 16.68
C LEU A 77 -18.23 19.69 18.10
N ALA A 78 -17.54 19.10 19.10
CA ALA A 78 -17.92 19.23 20.50
C ALA A 78 -17.88 20.70 20.96
N GLN A 79 -16.83 21.45 20.58
CA GLN A 79 -16.73 22.88 20.89
C GLN A 79 -17.84 23.71 20.23
N VAL A 80 -18.14 23.44 18.95
CA VAL A 80 -19.24 24.10 18.24
C VAL A 80 -20.57 23.79 18.90
N ASN A 81 -20.83 22.52 19.22
CA ASN A 81 -22.07 22.12 19.87
C ASN A 81 -22.21 22.71 21.27
N HIS A 82 -21.13 22.84 22.02
CA HIS A 82 -21.14 23.52 23.31
C HIS A 82 -21.60 24.99 23.17
N ARG A 83 -21.06 25.72 22.18
CA ARG A 83 -21.48 27.10 21.90
C ARG A 83 -22.94 27.18 21.46
N ARG A 84 -23.37 26.27 20.57
CA ARG A 84 -24.77 26.21 20.09
C ARG A 84 -25.76 25.98 21.23
N LEU A 85 -25.40 25.13 22.20
CA LEU A 85 -26.23 24.92 23.38
C LEU A 85 -26.36 26.19 24.24
N ILE A 86 -25.29 26.97 24.40
CA ILE A 86 -25.35 28.29 25.09
C ILE A 86 -26.31 29.24 24.35
N ASP A 87 -26.29 29.20 23.02
CA ASP A 87 -27.17 30.00 22.16
C ASP A 87 -28.61 29.43 22.01
N ASN A 88 -28.97 28.38 22.77
CA ASN A 88 -30.24 27.65 22.67
C ASN A 88 -30.53 27.07 21.27
N LEU A 89 -29.49 26.73 20.52
CA LEU A 89 -29.56 26.05 19.23
C LEU A 89 -29.32 24.54 19.38
N ALA A 90 -30.00 23.74 18.56
CA ALA A 90 -29.85 22.29 18.57
C ALA A 90 -28.43 21.85 18.12
N PRO A 91 -27.82 20.83 18.75
CA PRO A 91 -26.49 20.33 18.37
C PRO A 91 -26.50 19.69 16.97
N GLN A 92 -25.33 19.67 16.34
CA GLN A 92 -25.08 19.03 15.05
C GLN A 92 -24.49 17.65 15.25
N ALA A 93 -24.96 16.69 14.44
CA ALA A 93 -24.38 15.35 14.39
C ALA A 93 -23.08 15.34 13.58
N PRO A 94 -22.12 14.47 13.91
CA PRO A 94 -20.94 14.26 13.08
C PRO A 94 -21.35 13.79 11.69
N LYS A 95 -20.71 14.35 10.65
CA LYS A 95 -20.91 13.85 9.29
C LYS A 95 -20.25 12.47 9.21
N ALA A 96 -21.02 11.46 8.82
CA ALA A 96 -20.52 10.11 8.67
C ALA A 96 -19.37 10.10 7.66
N VAL A 97 -18.20 9.67 8.13
CA VAL A 97 -17.03 9.44 7.30
C VAL A 97 -16.91 7.92 7.19
N ASN A 98 -17.27 7.38 6.02
CA ASN A 98 -17.18 5.95 5.72
C ASN A 98 -15.71 5.54 5.54
N LEU A 99 -14.95 5.54 6.62
CA LEU A 99 -13.56 5.11 6.65
C LEU A 99 -13.47 3.86 7.51
N HIS A 100 -13.38 2.70 6.86
CA HIS A 100 -13.23 1.42 7.52
C HIS A 100 -11.76 1.18 7.93
N LEU A 101 -11.18 2.15 8.64
CA LEU A 101 -9.77 2.20 9.01
C LEU A 101 -9.37 1.06 9.94
N ASP A 102 -10.31 0.60 10.77
CA ASP A 102 -10.06 -0.48 11.73
C ASP A 102 -9.75 -1.81 11.04
N ARG A 103 -10.35 -2.09 9.87
CA ARG A 103 -10.05 -3.32 9.10
C ARG A 103 -8.66 -3.30 8.47
N LEU A 104 -8.15 -2.12 8.13
CA LEU A 104 -6.81 -1.97 7.53
C LEU A 104 -5.71 -2.20 8.58
N VAL A 105 -5.93 -1.78 9.83
CA VAL A 105 -4.98 -1.93 10.94
C VAL A 105 -4.91 -3.38 11.44
N GLU A 106 -6.05 -4.06 11.57
CA GLU A 106 -6.07 -5.45 12.06
C GLU A 106 -5.38 -6.43 11.08
N GLN A 107 -5.51 -6.21 9.77
CA GLN A 107 -4.77 -6.98 8.77
C GLN A 107 -3.24 -6.77 8.84
N GLU A 108 -2.78 -5.64 9.39
CA GLU A 108 -1.36 -5.35 9.55
C GLU A 108 -0.77 -6.04 10.80
N LYS A 109 -1.54 -6.06 11.90
CA LYS A 109 -1.16 -6.75 13.15
C LYS A 109 -1.08 -8.27 12.98
N GLU A 110 -2.08 -8.88 12.36
CA GLU A 110 -2.12 -10.35 12.18
C GLU A 110 -0.96 -10.87 11.32
N ARG A 111 -0.48 -10.08 10.34
CA ARG A 111 0.64 -10.46 9.48
C ARG A 111 2.02 -10.31 10.10
N ASN A 112 2.16 -9.55 11.19
CA ASN A 112 3.45 -9.37 11.88
C ASN A 112 3.67 -10.42 12.99
N LEU A 113 2.69 -11.29 13.28
CA LEU A 113 2.78 -12.37 14.26
C LEU A 113 3.08 -13.77 13.67
N THR A 114 3.14 -13.89 12.34
CA THR A 114 3.51 -15.11 11.59
C THR A 114 4.81 -14.90 10.83
#